data_AF-A0AAN8TK19-F1
#
_entry.id   AF-A0AAN8TK19-F1
#
_cell.length_a   1.000
_cell.length_b   1.000
_cell.length_c   1.000
_cell.angle_alpha   90.00
_cell.angle_beta   90.00
_cell.angle_gamma   90.00
#
_symmetry.space_group_name_H-M   'P 1'
#
loop_
_entity.id
_entity.type
_entity.pdbx_description
1 polymer ?
#
loop_
_entity_poly.entity_id
_entity_poly.type
_entity_poly.pdbx_seq_one_letter_code
_entity_poly.pdbx_strand_id
1 'polypeptide(L)'
;MLLLSRNGIINLTLENPDKDRLILNNAPYKLPSCLYGINKLESLSLSKCIFRPPCSFTGFHMLKNLSLFKVVLHVDVATSFLWMPDLVILQVKLCSGFPNSKIYAPKLSQVFFLTIGTKTLELGHYMDCRMLTTVILASSITNQDKPINMTYLLKC
;
A
#
# COMPACT_ATOMS: atom_id res chain seq x y z
N MET A 1 21.76 7.95 -1.28
CA MET A 1 20.84 8.98 -0.76
C MET A 1 20.08 9.56 -1.94
N LEU A 2 18.75 9.47 -1.96
CA LEU A 2 17.90 10.06 -3.01
C LEU A 2 17.62 11.53 -2.62
N LEU A 3 18.19 12.48 -3.36
CA LEU A 3 17.90 13.91 -3.23
C LEU A 3 16.89 14.28 -4.31
N LEU A 4 15.61 14.34 -3.94
CA LEU A 4 14.55 14.77 -4.84
C LEU A 4 14.22 16.24 -4.56
N SER A 5 14.25 17.08 -5.61
CA SER A 5 13.60 18.38 -5.57
C SER A 5 12.10 18.14 -5.37
N ARG A 6 11.54 18.64 -4.25
CA ARG A 6 10.14 18.39 -3.87
C ARG A 6 9.14 19.13 -4.78
N ASN A 7 9.63 19.98 -5.67
CA ASN A 7 8.81 20.86 -6.49
C ASN A 7 8.31 20.14 -7.74
N GLY A 8 7.03 19.79 -7.75
CA GLY A 8 6.31 19.36 -8.95
C GLY A 8 6.37 17.87 -9.28
N ILE A 9 6.83 17.02 -8.35
CA ILE A 9 6.75 15.56 -8.56
C ILE A 9 5.29 15.12 -8.46
N ILE A 10 4.73 14.71 -9.59
CA ILE A 10 3.36 14.19 -9.72
C ILE A 10 3.37 12.66 -9.73
N ASN A 11 4.37 12.05 -10.38
CA ASN A 11 4.50 10.61 -10.52
C ASN A 11 5.86 10.17 -9.97
N LEU A 12 5.87 9.21 -9.05
CA LEU A 12 7.09 8.66 -8.49
C LEU A 12 7.06 7.14 -8.54
N THR A 13 8.07 6.56 -9.19
CA THR A 13 8.35 5.13 -9.14
C THR A 13 9.67 4.91 -8.42
N LEU A 14 9.66 4.14 -7.35
CA LEU A 14 10.86 3.67 -6.68
C LEU A 14 10.93 2.16 -6.82
N GLU A 15 11.87 1.72 -7.63
CA GLU A 15 12.21 0.32 -7.80
C GLU A 15 13.53 0.02 -7.13
N ASN A 16 13.54 -0.98 -6.24
CA ASN A 16 14.76 -1.52 -5.71
C ASN A 16 15.16 -2.76 -6.56
N PRO A 17 16.22 -2.66 -7.38
CA PRO A 17 16.56 -3.72 -8.32
C PRO A 17 17.05 -5.00 -7.63
N ASP A 18 17.61 -4.87 -6.42
CA ASP A 18 18.21 -5.99 -5.71
C ASP A 18 17.19 -7.10 -5.45
N LYS A 19 17.40 -8.25 -6.09
CA LYS A 19 16.51 -9.42 -6.02
C LYS A 19 16.68 -10.19 -4.71
N ASP A 20 17.84 -10.07 -4.06
CA ASP A 20 18.29 -10.98 -2.99
C ASP A 20 18.46 -10.31 -1.61
N ARG A 21 18.43 -8.96 -1.53
CA ARG A 21 18.64 -8.24 -0.25
C ARG A 21 17.47 -8.25 0.71
N LEU A 22 16.26 -8.62 0.27
CA LEU A 22 15.17 -8.89 1.21
C LEU A 22 15.39 -10.20 1.98
N ILE A 23 16.36 -11.03 1.58
CA ILE A 23 16.62 -12.35 2.18
C ILE A 23 18.02 -12.44 2.80
N LEU A 24 19.04 -11.74 2.28
CA LEU A 24 20.44 -12.02 2.71
C LEU A 24 21.10 -11.07 3.72
N ASN A 25 20.54 -9.90 4.05
CA ASN A 25 21.15 -8.99 5.05
C ASN A 25 20.12 -8.04 5.68
N ASN A 26 19.25 -8.58 6.56
CA ASN A 26 18.46 -7.99 7.67
C ASN A 26 18.02 -6.49 7.72
N ALA A 27 18.15 -5.69 6.67
CA ALA A 27 17.74 -4.29 6.63
C ALA A 27 17.04 -4.01 5.30
N PRO A 28 15.71 -4.19 5.24
CA PRO A 28 14.98 -3.86 4.03
C PRO A 28 15.11 -2.35 3.74
N TYR A 29 15.16 -1.98 2.45
CA TYR A 29 15.40 -0.60 2.03
C TYR A 29 14.30 0.32 2.60
N LYS A 30 14.67 1.20 3.54
CA LYS A 30 13.77 2.19 4.12
C LYS A 30 13.59 3.34 3.14
N LEU A 31 12.35 3.75 2.91
CA LEU A 31 12.08 4.91 2.08
C LEU A 31 12.74 6.17 2.65
N PRO A 32 13.33 7.02 1.79
CA PRO A 32 13.83 8.32 2.20
C PRO A 32 12.73 9.17 2.84
N SER A 33 13.04 9.85 3.94
CA SER A 33 12.05 10.68 4.66
C SER A 33 11.47 11.82 3.80
N CYS A 34 12.25 12.30 2.83
CA CYS A 34 11.82 13.34 1.90
C CYS A 34 10.61 12.94 1.04
N LEU A 35 10.39 11.64 0.82
CA LEU A 35 9.26 11.13 0.05
C LEU A 35 7.91 11.46 0.72
N TYR A 36 7.85 11.39 2.05
CA TYR A 36 6.64 11.67 2.81
C TYR A 36 6.22 13.15 2.79
N GLY A 37 7.09 14.05 2.31
CA GLY A 37 6.82 15.48 2.18
C GLY A 37 6.45 15.92 0.76
N ILE A 38 6.17 15.00 -0.17
CA ILE A 38 5.76 15.33 -1.54
C ILE A 38 4.24 15.54 -1.55
N ASN A 39 3.81 16.80 -1.63
CA ASN A 39 2.40 17.16 -1.46
C ASN A 39 1.56 17.05 -2.75
N LYS A 40 2.21 17.11 -3.93
CA LYS A 40 1.55 17.09 -5.25
C LYS A 40 1.54 15.70 -5.92
N LEU A 41 1.85 14.66 -5.15
CA LEU A 41 2.00 13.31 -5.68
C LEU A 41 0.63 12.73 -6.03
N GLU A 42 0.41 12.42 -7.31
CA GLU A 42 -0.81 11.79 -7.81
C GLU A 42 -0.63 10.29 -8.08
N SER A 43 0.60 9.84 -8.36
CA SER A 43 0.90 8.43 -8.59
C SER A 43 2.17 8.00 -7.86
N LEU A 44 2.08 6.91 -7.11
CA LEU A 44 3.17 6.32 -6.36
C LEU A 44 3.26 4.83 -6.65
N SER A 45 4.41 4.40 -7.17
CA SER A 45 4.77 3.00 -7.37
C SER A 45 5.99 2.66 -6.53
N LEU A 46 5.86 1.70 -5.62
CA LEU A 46 6.92 1.27 -4.72
C LEU A 46 7.18 -0.22 -4.89
N SER A 47 8.46 -0.60 -4.98
CA SER A 47 8.83 -2.01 -5.03
C SER A 47 9.95 -2.36 -4.05
N LYS A 48 9.79 -3.52 -3.38
CA LYS A 48 10.83 -4.15 -2.54
C LYS A 48 11.46 -3.20 -1.50
N CYS A 49 10.61 -2.53 -0.72
CA CYS A 49 11.02 -1.56 0.29
C CYS A 49 10.19 -1.65 1.59
N ILE A 50 10.63 -0.94 2.62
CA ILE A 50 9.84 -0.69 3.84
C ILE A 50 9.15 0.66 3.72
N PHE A 51 7.82 0.64 3.78
CA PHE A 51 7.01 1.84 3.97
C PHE A 51 6.73 1.99 5.48
N ARG A 52 7.53 2.85 6.12
CA ARG A 52 7.40 3.18 7.55
C ARG A 52 7.28 4.70 7.68
N PRO A 53 6.05 5.24 7.56
CA PRO A 53 5.83 6.66 7.68
C PRO A 53 6.17 7.15 9.09
N PRO A 54 6.66 8.40 9.25
CA PRO A 54 6.79 9.02 10.57
C PRO A 54 5.40 9.29 11.18
N CYS A 55 5.31 9.43 12.51
CA CYS A 55 4.05 9.66 13.22
C CYS A 55 3.30 10.94 12.76
N SER A 56 4.03 11.93 12.24
CA SER A 56 3.46 13.17 11.70
C SER A 56 2.91 13.04 10.28
N PHE A 57 3.16 11.91 9.60
CA PHE A 57 2.68 11.69 8.25
C PHE A 57 1.23 11.23 8.27
N THR A 58 0.35 12.09 7.75
CA THR A 58 -1.08 11.81 7.70
C THR A 58 -1.49 11.10 6.41
N GLY A 59 -0.68 11.10 5.36
CA GLY A 59 -1.00 10.47 4.07
C GLY A 59 -0.68 11.36 2.86
N PHE A 60 -0.93 10.83 1.67
CA PHE A 60 -0.79 11.56 0.41
C PHE A 60 -2.15 12.03 -0.08
N HIS A 61 -2.46 13.32 0.13
CA HIS A 61 -3.81 13.83 -0.06
C HIS A 61 -4.28 13.85 -1.52
N MET A 62 -3.35 14.09 -2.47
CA MET A 62 -3.65 14.17 -3.91
C MET A 62 -3.41 12.84 -4.64
N LEU A 63 -3.05 11.77 -3.93
CA LEU A 63 -2.66 10.52 -4.54
C LEU A 63 -3.88 9.82 -5.13
N LYS A 64 -3.86 9.59 -6.44
CA LYS A 64 -4.91 8.89 -7.20
C LYS A 64 -4.57 7.42 -7.42
N ASN A 65 -3.28 7.11 -7.57
CA ASN A 65 -2.81 5.77 -7.89
C ASN A 65 -1.72 5.32 -6.90
N LEU A 66 -1.95 4.18 -6.24
CA LEU A 66 -0.97 3.55 -5.37
C LEU A 66 -0.69 2.12 -5.83
N SER A 67 0.56 1.83 -6.18
CA SER A 67 1.03 0.50 -6.55
C SER A 67 2.15 0.05 -5.64
N LEU A 68 1.97 -1.10 -4.99
CA LEU A 68 2.91 -1.66 -4.04
C LEU A 68 3.27 -3.09 -4.43
N PHE A 69 4.56 -3.37 -4.59
CA PHE A 69 5.07 -4.70 -4.92
C PHE A 69 6.13 -5.15 -3.92
N LYS A 70 5.90 -6.25 -3.20
CA LYS A 70 6.83 -6.76 -2.17
C LYS A 70 7.22 -5.68 -1.15
N VAL A 71 6.26 -4.85 -0.76
CA VAL A 71 6.45 -3.78 0.24
C VAL A 71 6.08 -4.32 1.62
N VAL A 72 6.91 -4.00 2.60
CA VAL A 72 6.62 -4.24 4.02
C VAL A 72 6.06 -2.95 4.60
N LEU A 73 4.78 -2.95 4.96
CA LEU A 73 4.11 -1.82 5.58
C LEU A 73 4.31 -1.88 7.10
N HIS A 74 4.87 -0.83 7.71
CA HIS A 74 5.02 -0.74 9.15
C HIS A 74 4.35 0.54 9.65
N VAL A 75 3.03 0.46 9.80
CA VAL A 75 2.20 1.55 10.32
C VAL A 75 2.00 1.31 11.82
N ASP A 76 2.36 2.29 12.65
CA ASP A 76 2.23 2.15 14.10
C ASP A 76 0.76 2.23 14.52
N VAL A 77 0.32 1.27 15.33
CA VAL A 77 -1.09 0.89 15.56
C VAL A 77 -1.84 1.93 16.39
N ALA A 78 -1.13 2.77 17.14
CA ALA A 78 -1.74 3.64 18.14
C ALA A 78 -2.54 4.83 17.56
N THR A 79 -2.20 5.36 16.37
CA THR A 79 -2.81 6.63 15.88
C THR A 79 -2.85 6.81 14.37
N SER A 80 -2.37 5.85 13.57
CA SER A 80 -1.98 6.16 12.19
C SER A 80 -3.08 5.78 11.18
N PHE A 81 -3.97 6.73 10.89
CA PHE A 81 -4.81 6.68 9.69
C PHE A 81 -4.05 7.28 8.51
N LEU A 82 -3.95 6.54 7.40
CA LEU A 82 -3.43 7.07 6.14
C LEU A 82 -4.58 7.72 5.37
N TRP A 83 -4.55 9.04 5.30
CA TRP A 83 -5.51 9.86 4.57
C TRP A 83 -5.09 10.00 3.11
N MET A 84 -5.81 9.32 2.23
CA MET A 84 -5.62 9.38 0.78
C MET A 84 -6.99 9.61 0.11
N PRO A 85 -7.61 10.79 0.30
CA PRO A 85 -8.99 11.05 -0.10
C PRO A 85 -9.22 10.99 -1.60
N ASP A 86 -8.19 11.26 -2.40
CA ASP A 86 -8.25 11.21 -3.86
C ASP A 86 -7.86 9.86 -4.46
N LEU A 87 -7.58 8.84 -3.63
CA LEU A 87 -7.14 7.54 -4.11
C LEU A 87 -8.26 6.84 -4.88
N VAL A 88 -8.00 6.50 -6.13
CA VAL A 88 -8.93 5.84 -7.06
C VAL A 88 -8.54 4.38 -7.28
N ILE A 89 -7.23 4.11 -7.40
CA ILE A 89 -6.68 2.80 -7.72
C ILE A 89 -5.67 2.37 -6.67
N LEU A 90 -5.91 1.20 -6.07
CA LEU A 90 -5.00 0.54 -5.13
C LEU A 90 -4.58 -0.83 -5.68
N GLN A 91 -3.28 -1.00 -5.92
CA GLN A 91 -2.68 -2.27 -6.29
C GLN A 91 -1.69 -2.73 -5.21
N VAL A 92 -1.95 -3.89 -4.61
CA VAL A 92 -1.12 -4.46 -3.56
C VAL A 92 -0.71 -5.88 -3.96
N LYS A 93 0.58 -6.09 -4.19
CA LYS A 93 1.12 -7.35 -4.69
C LYS A 93 2.21 -7.85 -3.76
N LEU A 94 2.01 -9.03 -3.19
CA LEU A 94 3.00 -9.74 -2.35
C LEU A 94 3.51 -8.90 -1.15
N CYS A 95 2.65 -8.03 -0.59
CA CYS A 95 2.99 -7.14 0.51
C CYS A 95 2.66 -7.76 1.88
N SER A 96 3.25 -7.24 2.95
CA SER A 96 2.97 -7.62 4.34
C SER A 96 2.75 -6.40 5.24
N GLY A 97 2.11 -6.59 6.41
CA GLY A 97 1.84 -5.51 7.38
C GLY A 97 0.63 -4.61 7.08
N PHE A 98 -0.06 -4.84 5.96
CA PHE A 98 -1.31 -4.17 5.59
C PHE A 98 -2.53 -4.38 6.52
N PRO A 99 -2.73 -5.54 7.17
CA PRO A 99 -3.93 -5.77 7.99
C PRO A 99 -4.11 -4.80 9.18
N ASN A 100 -3.07 -4.05 9.54
CA ASN A 100 -3.05 -3.15 10.70
C ASN A 100 -3.19 -1.66 10.33
N SER A 101 -3.26 -1.31 9.04
CA SER A 101 -3.31 0.09 8.59
C SER A 101 -4.73 0.53 8.24
N LYS A 102 -5.20 1.63 8.83
CA LYS A 102 -6.47 2.26 8.46
C LYS A 102 -6.23 3.26 7.32
N ILE A 103 -6.85 3.05 6.15
CA ILE A 103 -6.65 3.90 4.95
C ILE A 103 -7.95 4.59 4.58
N TYR A 104 -8.08 5.89 4.87
CA TYR A 104 -9.24 6.66 4.43
C TYR A 104 -9.11 7.01 2.95
N ALA A 105 -9.91 6.35 2.11
CA ALA A 105 -9.93 6.51 0.65
C ALA A 105 -11.36 6.42 0.08
N PRO A 106 -12.22 7.44 0.30
CA PRO A 106 -13.63 7.45 -0.12
C PRO A 106 -13.85 7.42 -1.64
N LYS A 107 -12.87 7.81 -2.46
CA LYS A 107 -12.96 7.78 -3.93
C LYS A 107 -12.42 6.48 -4.53
N LEU A 108 -12.03 5.51 -3.70
CA LEU A 108 -11.42 4.28 -4.15
C LEU A 108 -12.45 3.47 -4.94
N SER A 109 -12.13 3.21 -6.21
CA SER A 109 -13.03 2.50 -7.12
C SER A 109 -12.45 1.18 -7.60
N GLN A 110 -11.12 1.04 -7.59
CA GLN A 110 -10.45 -0.14 -8.11
C GLN A 110 -9.42 -0.68 -7.14
N VAL A 111 -9.55 -1.97 -6.85
CA VAL A 111 -8.69 -2.69 -5.93
C VAL A 111 -8.16 -3.96 -6.58
N PHE A 112 -6.85 -4.11 -6.58
CA PHE A 112 -6.15 -5.32 -7.03
C PHE A 112 -5.26 -5.86 -5.92
N PHE A 113 -5.55 -7.08 -5.44
CA PHE A 113 -4.70 -7.77 -4.47
C PHE A 113 -4.15 -9.07 -5.05
N LEU A 114 -2.83 -9.22 -4.97
CA LEU A 114 -2.14 -10.48 -5.21
C LEU A 114 -1.42 -10.92 -3.93
N THR A 115 -1.87 -11.99 -3.29
CA THR A 115 -1.30 -12.48 -2.02
C THR A 115 -0.59 -13.83 -2.19
N ILE A 116 0.36 -14.13 -1.30
CA ILE A 116 1.04 -15.46 -1.22
C ILE A 116 0.35 -16.37 -0.19
N GLY A 117 -0.61 -15.85 0.58
CA GLY A 117 -1.19 -16.60 1.70
C GLY A 117 -2.65 -16.26 1.97
N THR A 118 -3.24 -17.07 2.85
CA THR A 118 -4.67 -17.10 3.21
C THR A 118 -5.04 -16.01 4.21
N LYS A 119 -4.19 -14.98 4.38
CA LYS A 119 -4.45 -13.91 5.34
C LYS A 119 -5.59 -13.08 4.78
N THR A 120 -6.67 -13.04 5.55
CA THR A 120 -7.86 -12.26 5.29
C THR A 120 -7.50 -10.82 4.99
N LEU A 121 -8.07 -10.30 3.90
CA LEU A 121 -8.03 -8.89 3.59
C LEU A 121 -9.29 -8.22 4.17
N GLU A 122 -9.14 -7.47 5.25
CA GLU A 122 -10.25 -6.75 5.89
C GLU A 122 -10.34 -5.33 5.33
N LEU A 123 -11.12 -5.11 4.27
CA LEU A 123 -11.28 -3.77 3.68
C LEU A 123 -12.31 -2.91 4.43
N GLY A 124 -13.38 -3.53 4.94
CA GLY A 124 -14.55 -2.84 5.50
C GLY A 124 -14.31 -2.07 6.81
N HIS A 125 -13.19 -2.30 7.51
CA HIS A 125 -12.83 -1.49 8.69
C HIS A 125 -12.03 -0.23 8.33
N TYR A 126 -11.52 -0.16 7.11
CA TYR A 126 -10.48 0.79 6.77
C TYR A 126 -10.92 1.77 5.68
N MET A 127 -11.83 1.38 4.79
CA MET A 127 -12.19 2.17 3.62
C MET A 127 -13.70 2.40 3.55
N ASP A 128 -14.07 3.64 3.21
CA ASP A 128 -15.41 3.98 2.76
C ASP A 128 -15.54 3.54 1.29
N CYS A 129 -16.00 2.31 1.08
CA CYS A 129 -15.98 1.63 -0.22
C CYS A 129 -17.20 1.93 -1.11
N ARG A 130 -17.95 3.00 -0.83
CA ARG A 130 -19.17 3.36 -1.58
C ARG A 130 -18.95 3.57 -3.08
N MET A 131 -17.71 3.81 -3.52
CA MET A 131 -17.34 3.99 -4.92
C MET A 131 -16.67 2.77 -5.55
N LEU A 132 -16.54 1.65 -4.83
CA LEU A 132 -15.83 0.46 -5.28
C LEU A 132 -16.58 -0.23 -6.44
N THR A 133 -16.00 -0.22 -7.63
CA THR A 133 -16.58 -0.81 -8.84
C THR A 133 -15.85 -2.07 -9.29
N THR A 134 -14.55 -2.18 -8.99
CA THR A 134 -13.71 -3.29 -9.43
C THR A 134 -12.91 -3.84 -8.27
N VAL A 135 -13.04 -5.16 -8.04
CA VAL A 135 -12.23 -5.91 -7.09
C VAL A 135 -11.64 -7.13 -7.79
N ILE A 136 -10.31 -7.21 -7.80
CA ILE A 136 -9.59 -8.37 -8.32
C ILE A 136 -8.75 -8.95 -7.19
N LEU A 137 -9.04 -10.20 -6.83
CA LEU A 137 -8.29 -10.96 -5.84
C LEU A 137 -7.61 -12.13 -6.54
N ALA A 138 -6.30 -12.23 -6.39
CA ALA A 138 -5.50 -13.34 -6.89
C ALA A 138 -4.63 -13.89 -5.76
N SER A 139 -4.54 -15.22 -5.65
CA SER A 139 -3.63 -15.89 -4.72
C SER A 139 -2.58 -16.69 -5.50
N SER A 140 -1.34 -16.64 -5.05
CA SER A 140 -0.29 -17.53 -5.57
C SER A 140 -0.55 -18.98 -5.15
N ILE A 141 -0.27 -19.91 -6.07
CA ILE A 141 -0.80 -21.28 -6.18
C ILE A 141 -0.39 -22.23 -5.02
N THR A 142 0.43 -21.80 -4.06
CA THR A 142 1.18 -22.73 -3.20
C THR A 142 0.46 -23.26 -1.95
N ASN A 143 -0.76 -22.82 -1.60
CA ASN A 143 -1.51 -23.35 -0.45
C ASN A 143 -3.03 -23.28 -0.67
N GLN A 144 -3.60 -24.24 -1.42
CA GLN A 144 -5.01 -24.29 -1.81
C GLN A 144 -5.97 -24.82 -0.72
N ASP A 145 -5.48 -25.24 0.45
CA ASP A 145 -6.34 -25.92 1.43
C ASP A 145 -7.28 -25.00 2.22
N LYS A 146 -7.15 -23.67 2.08
CA LYS A 146 -8.02 -22.71 2.78
C LYS A 146 -8.68 -21.77 1.78
N PRO A 147 -10.03 -21.68 1.77
CA PRO A 147 -10.74 -20.76 0.91
C PRO A 147 -10.37 -19.31 1.26
N ILE A 148 -10.29 -18.46 0.24
CA ILE A 148 -10.16 -17.01 0.43
C ILE A 148 -11.45 -16.52 1.06
N ASN A 149 -11.39 -16.06 2.31
CA ASN A 149 -12.55 -15.54 3.00
C ASN A 149 -12.88 -14.11 2.49
N MET A 150 -13.96 -13.99 1.71
CA MET A 150 -14.42 -12.75 1.09
C MET A 150 -15.55 -12.05 1.84
N THR A 151 -15.96 -12.53 3.03
CA THR A 151 -17.11 -11.96 3.77
C THR A 151 -16.95 -10.47 4.13
N TYR A 152 -15.75 -9.92 4.03
CA TYR A 152 -15.43 -8.53 4.35
C TYR A 152 -15.68 -7.56 3.20
N LEU A 153 -15.85 -8.06 1.96
CA LEU A 153 -16.37 -7.27 0.84
C LEU A 153 -17.87 -7.01 0.96
N LEU A 154 -18.57 -7.84 1.73
CA LEU A 154 -20.01 -7.69 2.01
C LEU A 154 -20.30 -6.61 3.07
N LYS A 155 -19.26 -6.08 3.73
CA LYS A 155 -19.36 -5.01 4.73
C LYS A 155 -18.94 -3.63 4.17
N CYS A 156 -18.69 -3.56 2.87
CA CYS A 156 -18.40 -2.35 2.11
C CYS A 156 -19.69 -1.61 1.72
#